data_AF-L1QMZ1-F1
#
_entry.id   AF-L1QMZ1-F1
#
_cell.length_a   1.000
_cell.length_b   1.000
_cell.length_c   1.000
_cell.angle_alpha   90.00
_cell.angle_beta   90.00
_cell.angle_gamma   90.00
#
_symmetry.space_group_name_H-M   'P 1'
#
loop_
_entity.id
_entity.type
_entity.pdbx_description
1 polymer ?
#
loop_
_entity_poly.entity_id
_entity_poly.type
_entity_poly.pdbx_seq_one_letter_code
_entity_poly.pdbx_strand_id
1 'polypeptide(L)' 'MSKKDIFTSIVRVKGNDRYNVVPIKSSNEVDKELWVEMSKVVSRIYVSTPIKRGSVVCKNILNSGVDIICTRDLID' A
#
# COMPACT_ATOMS: atom_id res chain seq x y z
N MET A 1 12.25 19.35 9.74
CA MET A 1 11.72 18.21 8.94
C MET A 1 10.20 18.22 9.05
N SER A 2 9.47 18.03 7.94
CA SER A 2 8.01 17.85 8.00
C SER A 2 7.65 16.58 8.77
N LYS A 3 6.68 16.67 9.68
CA LYS A 3 6.15 15.52 10.45
C LYS A 3 5.26 14.60 9.60
N LYS A 4 4.71 15.11 8.50
CA LYS A 4 3.82 14.36 7.61
C LYS A 4 4.40 14.27 6.21
N ASP A 5 4.15 13.14 5.56
CA ASP A 5 4.63 12.84 4.21
C ASP A 5 3.84 11.67 3.62
N ILE A 6 4.00 11.40 2.33
CA ILE A 6 3.36 10.26 1.67
C ILE A 6 4.04 8.97 2.11
N PHE A 7 3.30 8.09 2.76
CA PHE A 7 3.78 6.75 3.08
C PHE A 7 3.91 5.94 1.80
N THR A 8 5.06 5.33 1.58
CA THR A 8 5.31 4.45 0.44
C THR A 8 5.87 3.13 0.94
N SER A 9 5.45 2.03 0.33
CA SER A 9 5.90 0.69 0.69
C SER A 9 5.57 -0.30 -0.44
N ILE A 10 5.62 -1.59 -0.13
CA ILE A 10 5.27 -2.69 -1.03
C ILE A 10 4.29 -3.63 -0.35
N VAL A 11 3.40 -4.25 -1.14
CA VAL A 11 2.53 -5.33 -0.68
C VAL A 11 2.81 -6.58 -1.52
N ARG A 12 2.67 -7.76 -0.91
CA ARG A 12 2.96 -9.05 -1.57
C ARG A 12 1.85 -9.41 -2.54
N VAL A 13 2.24 -9.99 -3.67
CA VAL A 13 1.32 -10.56 -4.64
C VAL A 13 1.27 -12.07 -4.43
N LYS A 14 0.08 -12.65 -4.40
CA LYS A 14 -0.14 -14.09 -4.20
C LYS A 14 -0.52 -14.75 -5.52
N GLY A 15 0.09 -15.89 -5.80
CA GLY A 15 -0.31 -16.76 -6.92
C GLY A 15 0.05 -16.21 -8.30
N ASN A 16 1.15 -15.46 -8.40
CA ASN A 16 1.64 -14.90 -9.65
C ASN A 16 3.13 -15.20 -9.83
N ASP A 17 3.50 -15.79 -10.97
CA ASP A 17 4.89 -16.20 -11.25
C ASP A 17 5.78 -15.03 -11.70
N ARG A 18 5.17 -13.95 -12.21
CA ARG A 18 5.87 -12.77 -12.74
C ARG A 18 6.08 -11.69 -11.69
N TYR A 19 5.12 -11.52 -10.80
CA TYR A 19 5.08 -10.42 -9.83
C TYR A 19 5.05 -10.95 -8.40
N ASN A 20 6.11 -10.66 -7.64
CA ASN A 20 6.17 -11.01 -6.21
C ASN A 20 5.57 -9.92 -5.31
N VAL A 21 5.64 -8.66 -5.74
CA VAL A 21 5.19 -7.48 -4.97
C VAL A 21 4.67 -6.38 -5.90
N VAL A 22 3.83 -5.49 -5.35
CA VAL A 22 3.41 -4.25 -6.02
C VAL A 22 3.71 -3.04 -5.12
N PRO A 23 4.25 -1.94 -5.68
CA PRO A 23 4.45 -0.71 -4.94
C PRO A 23 3.10 -0.07 -4.59
N ILE A 24 3.04 0.47 -3.37
CA ILE A 24 1.87 1.15 -2.83
C ILE A 24 2.27 2.52 -2.27
N LYS A 25 1.29 3.40 -2.16
CA LYS A 25 1.39 4.65 -1.40
C LYS A 25 0.13 4.95 -0.61
N SER A 26 0.22 5.83 0.37
CA SER A 26 -0.96 6.43 0.99
C SER A 26 -1.65 7.40 0.01
N SER A 27 -2.97 7.51 0.13
CA SER A 27 -3.78 8.45 -0.67
C SER A 27 -3.52 9.91 -0.31
N ASN A 28 -3.08 10.17 0.93
CA ASN A 28 -2.74 11.49 1.45
C ASN A 28 -1.53 11.40 2.39
N GLU A 29 -1.01 12.55 2.84
CA GLU A 29 0.06 12.61 3.83
C GLU A 29 -0.36 11.99 5.15
N VAL A 30 0.57 11.26 5.76
CA VAL A 30 0.40 10.61 7.06
C VAL A 30 1.55 10.98 7.97
N ASP A 31 1.30 10.95 9.28
CA ASP A 31 2.34 11.17 10.27
C ASP A 31 3.42 10.09 10.19
N LYS A 32 4.70 10.51 10.14
CA LYS A 32 5.84 9.60 10.09
C LYS A 32 5.92 8.66 11.29
N GLU A 33 5.34 9.07 12.42
CA GLU A 33 5.24 8.22 13.62
C GLU A 33 4.38 6.97 13.40
N LEU A 34 3.41 7.01 12.46
CA LEU A 34 2.52 5.89 12.14
C LEU A 34 3.12 4.90 11.13
N TRP A 35 4.24 5.24 10.48
CA TRP A 35 4.77 4.46 9.35
C TRP A 35 5.13 3.03 9.73
N VAL A 36 5.64 2.82 10.96
CA VAL A 36 5.98 1.48 11.47
C VAL A 36 4.70 0.63 11.62
N GLU A 37 3.64 1.20 12.20
CA GLU A 37 2.37 0.49 12.37
C GLU A 37 1.67 0.23 11.03
N MET A 38 1.68 1.21 10.12
CA MET A 38 1.16 1.03 8.76
C MET A 38 1.91 -0.09 8.02
N SER A 39 3.25 -0.15 8.16
CA SER A 39 4.06 -1.21 7.56
C SER A 39 3.70 -2.59 8.13
N LYS A 40 3.46 -2.71 9.45
CA LYS A 40 2.99 -3.96 10.06
C LYS A 40 1.66 -4.41 9.47
N VAL A 41 0.71 -3.48 9.26
CA VAL A 41 -0.58 -3.79 8.62
C VAL A 41 -0.37 -4.27 7.18
N VAL A 42 0.34 -3.49 6.36
CA VAL A 42 0.57 -3.82 4.94
C VAL A 42 1.32 -5.15 4.79
N SER A 43 2.26 -5.46 5.68
CA SER A 43 3.04 -6.70 5.62
C SER A 43 2.20 -7.98 5.76
N ARG A 44 0.96 -7.88 6.23
CA ARG A 44 0.04 -9.02 6.36
C ARG A 44 -0.94 -9.12 5.18
N ILE A 45 -0.95 -8.13 4.30
CA ILE A 45 -1.86 -8.08 3.15
C ILE A 45 -1.19 -8.76 1.96
N TYR A 46 -2.00 -9.54 1.24
CA TYR A 46 -1.66 -10.13 -0.05
C TYR A 46 -2.68 -9.68 -1.08
N VAL A 47 -2.21 -9.28 -2.26
CA VAL A 47 -3.06 -8.93 -3.40
C VAL A 47 -2.90 -9.96 -4.51
N SER A 48 -3.86 -10.03 -5.43
CA SER A 48 -3.79 -10.87 -6.63
C SER A 48 -3.84 -9.99 -7.89
N THR A 49 -3.41 -10.53 -9.01
CA THR A 49 -3.61 -9.93 -10.33
C THR A 49 -5.03 -10.23 -10.84
N PRO A 50 -5.57 -9.41 -11.77
CA PRO A 50 -5.05 -8.12 -12.22
C PRO A 50 -5.31 -7.02 -11.18
N ILE A 51 -4.35 -6.09 -11.03
CA ILE A 51 -4.52 -4.88 -10.21
C ILE A 51 -4.13 -3.66 -11.02
N LYS A 52 -4.91 -2.58 -10.92
CA LYS A 52 -4.63 -1.34 -11.63
C LYS A 52 -4.01 -0.32 -10.70
N ARG A 53 -3.27 0.63 -11.27
CA ARG A 53 -2.83 1.83 -10.57
C ARG A 53 -4.05 2.56 -10.02
N GLY A 54 -3.96 2.96 -8.75
CA GLY A 54 -5.05 3.58 -8.01
C GLY A 54 -6.00 2.60 -7.32
N SER A 55 -5.88 1.29 -7.54
CA SER A 55 -6.65 0.30 -6.77
C SER A 55 -6.34 0.42 -5.28
N VAL A 56 -7.39 0.42 -4.46
CA VAL A 56 -7.29 0.49 -3.00
C VAL A 56 -6.98 -0.89 -2.44
N VAL A 57 -5.84 -1.01 -1.75
CA VAL A 57 -5.38 -2.25 -1.08
C VAL A 57 -5.92 -2.32 0.34
N CYS A 58 -5.97 -1.19 1.05
CA CYS A 58 -6.49 -1.10 2.40
C CYS A 58 -7.18 0.25 2.56
N LYS A 59 -8.48 0.22 2.86
CA LYS A 59 -9.27 1.43 3.08
C LYS A 59 -9.18 1.86 4.54
N ASN A 60 -9.05 3.16 4.79
CA ASN A 60 -9.03 3.77 6.11
C ASN A 60 -8.04 3.08 7.07
N ILE A 61 -6.76 2.99 6.66
CA ILE A 61 -5.73 2.27 7.41
C ILE A 61 -5.57 2.88 8.81
N LEU A 62 -5.55 2.04 9.85
CA LEU A 62 -5.50 2.47 11.26
C LEU A 62 -6.62 3.45 11.67
N ASN A 63 -7.76 3.43 10.97
CA ASN A 63 -8.85 4.39 11.18
C ASN A 63 -8.42 5.88 11.04
N SER A 64 -7.42 6.14 10.20
CA SER A 64 -6.81 7.47 10.02
C SER A 64 -7.52 8.39 9.01
N GLY A 65 -8.51 7.87 8.29
CA GLY A 65 -9.14 8.51 7.13
C GLY A 65 -8.31 8.42 5.84
N VAL A 66 -7.18 7.70 5.85
CA VAL A 66 -6.28 7.57 4.70
C VAL A 66 -6.33 6.14 4.13
N ASP A 67 -6.25 6.03 2.81
CA ASP A 67 -6.27 4.76 2.10
C ASP A 67 -4.86 4.40 1.62
N ILE A 68 -4.62 3.11 1.42
CA ILE A 68 -3.43 2.58 0.75
C ILE A 68 -3.80 2.18 -0.67
N ILE A 69 -3.09 2.73 -1.65
CA ILE A 69 -3.36 2.53 -3.07
C ILE A 69 -2.14 2.01 -3.83
N CYS A 70 -2.37 1.20 -4.85
CA CYS A 70 -1.33 0.72 -5.77
C CYS A 70 -0.84 1.83 -6.70
N THR A 71 0.45 1.84 -7.02
CA THR A 71 1.05 2.82 -7.95
C THR A 71 1.45 2.24 -9.30
N ARG A 72 1.28 0.93 -9.49
CA ARG A 72 1.65 0.21 -10.72
C ARG A 72 0.55 -0.76 -11.12
N ASP A 73 0.31 -0.86 -12.43
CA ASP A 73 -0.55 -1.90 -13.00
C ASP A 73 0.18 -3.26 -12.97
N LEU A 74 -0.48 -4.29 -12.48
CA LEU A 74 -0.10 -5.68 -12.70
C LEU A 74 -1.18 -6.34 -13.55
N ILE A 75 -0.79 -6.73 -14.76
CA ILE A 75 -1.63 -7.40 -15.73
C ILE A 75 -0.92 -8.71 -16.06
N ASP A 76 -1.68 -9.80 -16.07
CA ASP A 76 -1.18 -11.10 -16.51
C ASP A 76 -1.01 -11.15 -18.03
#